data_AF-A0A2V5ZAL0-F1
#
_entry.id   AF-A0A2V5ZAL0-F1
#
_cell.length_a   1.000
_cell.length_b   1.000
_cell.length_c   1.000
_cell.angle_alpha   90.00
_cell.angle_beta   90.00
_cell.angle_gamma   90.00
#
_symmetry.space_group_name_H-M   'P 1'
#
loop_
_entity.id
_entity.type
_entity.pdbx_description
1 polymer ?
#
loop_
_entity_poly.entity_id
_entity_poly.type
_entity_poly.pdbx_seq_one_letter_code
_entity_poly.pdbx_strand_id
1 'polypeptide(L)'
;MSWITVIWSMNAGACLTLAAFYGAVWCKQRENRAYLVFSCSAVAAAAISACELWMIHARTVEQYQLLVRWIHLPTWVLTLSFVAFVRLYLHAGRAWLAWSIYGLRTLILILNFIFPLGINFNTITDIRHFSWAGEMVSVPVGVPNQWGLLSQVSLLLLLVFSVDAAISVWRRGERRRSLLIGGSMIFGAILAWHVPLVIWGVVEVPFFLGFTYTAVVAAMAYELSSDMARAARLTHELEISEKRFNLAADSANLGMWEWDLERDEIWVTPARRAQLGLPVSGKITFEDLISRWHADDREKVRQAMNEAIENGKDYQAEFRMVPADGSVRWVCARGAVQVDDHGKPKRLTGISLDITPRKEAEVLARTQHEELEKLRQQRTALLEKEVAERARLEREVIESCTREQRRIAYDLHDGVGQHLVGIALSAKLLEEQLRPRQLDEAEKASTIVKLANEAARQTRLTARSLEGADGIGDLKTALEALAINIS
;
A
#
# COMPACT_ATOMS: atom_id res chain seq x y z
N MET A 1 -31.11 -7.57 53.49
CA MET A 1 -29.87 -8.35 53.29
C MET A 1 -28.75 -7.61 53.99
N SER A 2 -27.85 -8.35 54.64
CA SER A 2 -26.68 -7.78 55.31
C SER A 2 -25.71 -7.20 54.28
N TRP A 3 -25.08 -6.05 54.55
CA TRP A 3 -24.09 -5.46 53.63
C TRP A 3 -22.84 -6.35 53.51
N ILE A 4 -22.47 -7.07 54.57
CA ILE A 4 -21.40 -8.08 54.53
C ILE A 4 -21.74 -9.17 53.51
N THR A 5 -22.98 -9.66 53.52
CA THR A 5 -23.46 -10.67 52.56
C THR A 5 -23.35 -10.15 51.14
N VAL A 6 -23.73 -8.90 50.90
CA VAL A 6 -23.64 -8.26 49.58
C VAL A 6 -22.19 -8.17 49.12
N ILE A 7 -21.27 -7.67 49.96
CA ILE A 7 -19.87 -7.44 49.59
C ILE A 7 -19.15 -8.77 49.29
N TRP A 8 -19.28 -9.80 50.12
CA TRP A 8 -18.64 -11.09 49.89
C TRP A 8 -19.24 -11.82 48.68
N SER A 9 -20.56 -11.74 48.49
CA SER A 9 -21.22 -12.32 47.31
C SER A 9 -20.79 -11.60 46.03
N MET A 10 -20.67 -10.27 46.06
CA MET A 10 -20.17 -9.49 44.93
C MET A 10 -18.71 -9.84 44.61
N ASN A 11 -17.87 -10.02 45.64
CA ASN A 11 -16.48 -10.45 45.47
C ASN A 11 -16.37 -11.83 44.78
N ALA A 12 -17.16 -12.80 45.26
CA ALA A 12 -17.25 -14.12 44.65
C ALA A 12 -17.79 -14.07 43.22
N GLY A 13 -18.84 -13.29 42.97
CA GLY A 13 -19.44 -13.11 41.65
C GLY A 13 -18.49 -12.46 40.65
N ALA A 14 -17.73 -11.45 41.06
CA ALA A 14 -16.72 -10.82 40.21
C ALA A 14 -15.63 -11.81 39.81
N CYS A 15 -15.12 -12.61 40.75
CA CYS A 15 -14.14 -13.65 40.47
C CYS A 15 -14.70 -14.75 39.55
N LEU A 16 -15.94 -15.21 39.76
CA LEU A 16 -16.58 -16.20 38.88
C LEU A 16 -16.81 -15.66 37.46
N THR A 17 -17.18 -14.40 37.34
CA THR A 17 -17.35 -13.74 36.03
C THR A 17 -16.03 -13.73 35.26
N LEU A 18 -14.93 -13.32 35.91
CA LEU A 18 -13.59 -13.37 35.31
C LEU A 18 -13.18 -14.80 34.98
N ALA A 19 -13.44 -15.76 35.87
CA ALA A 19 -13.13 -17.16 35.65
C ALA A 19 -13.85 -17.73 34.41
N ALA A 20 -15.15 -17.46 34.27
CA ALA A 20 -15.96 -17.92 33.14
C ALA A 20 -15.49 -17.31 31.83
N PHE A 21 -15.23 -15.99 31.82
CA PHE A 21 -14.73 -15.28 30.64
C PHE A 21 -13.39 -15.86 30.17
N TYR A 22 -12.40 -15.97 31.06
CA TYR A 22 -11.09 -16.49 30.69
C TYR A 22 -11.06 -18.00 30.43
N GLY A 23 -11.96 -18.76 31.06
CA GLY A 23 -12.20 -20.17 30.72
C GLY A 23 -12.71 -20.33 29.29
N ALA A 24 -13.66 -19.49 28.86
CA ALA A 24 -14.16 -19.50 27.49
C ALA A 24 -13.10 -19.08 26.47
N VAL A 25 -12.26 -18.08 26.81
CA VAL A 25 -11.11 -17.68 25.98
C VAL A 25 -10.12 -18.83 25.82
N TRP A 26 -9.78 -19.53 26.92
CA TRP A 26 -8.90 -20.69 26.87
C TRP A 26 -9.47 -21.83 26.00
N CYS A 27 -10.78 -22.09 26.05
CA CYS A 27 -11.41 -23.09 25.17
C CYS A 27 -11.17 -22.81 23.69
N LYS A 28 -11.06 -21.53 23.29
CA LYS A 28 -10.73 -21.12 21.92
C LYS A 28 -9.21 -21.08 21.66
N GLN A 29 -8.39 -20.81 22.68
CA GLN A 29 -6.94 -20.66 22.59
C GLN A 29 -6.21 -21.65 23.52
N ARG A 30 -6.35 -22.96 23.24
CA ARG A 30 -5.85 -24.02 24.14
C ARG A 30 -4.33 -24.01 24.35
N GLU A 31 -3.59 -23.44 23.41
CA GLU A 31 -2.13 -23.28 23.49
C GLU A 31 -1.71 -22.36 24.64
N ASN A 32 -2.50 -21.31 24.93
CA ASN A 32 -2.17 -20.36 25.98
C ASN A 32 -2.71 -20.82 27.35
N ARG A 33 -1.92 -21.66 28.02
CA ARG A 33 -2.24 -22.23 29.34
C ARG A 33 -2.41 -21.18 30.45
N ALA A 34 -1.94 -19.95 30.27
CA ALA A 34 -2.08 -18.89 31.27
C ALA A 34 -3.55 -18.56 31.57
N TYR A 35 -4.43 -18.61 30.56
CA TYR A 35 -5.86 -18.34 30.73
C TYR A 35 -6.57 -19.41 31.57
N LEU A 36 -6.22 -20.69 31.39
CA LEU A 36 -6.75 -21.78 32.21
C LEU A 36 -6.33 -21.60 33.67
N VAL A 37 -5.04 -21.38 33.88
CA VAL A 37 -4.47 -21.23 35.21
C VAL A 37 -5.02 -19.99 35.91
N PHE A 38 -5.21 -18.88 35.19
CA PHE A 38 -5.93 -17.71 35.70
C PHE A 38 -7.37 -18.05 36.11
N SER A 39 -8.12 -18.77 35.26
CA SER A 39 -9.49 -19.17 35.54
C SER A 39 -9.58 -20.02 36.81
N CYS A 40 -8.67 -20.99 36.99
CA CYS A 40 -8.56 -21.77 38.22
C CYS A 40 -8.30 -20.89 39.45
N SER A 41 -7.41 -19.90 39.36
CA SER A 41 -7.18 -18.94 40.46
C SER A 41 -8.44 -18.16 40.80
N ALA A 42 -9.16 -17.67 39.79
CA ALA A 42 -10.37 -16.88 40.00
C ALA A 42 -11.52 -17.72 40.59
N VAL A 43 -11.74 -18.96 40.14
CA VAL A 43 -12.69 -19.90 40.78
C VAL A 43 -12.31 -20.15 42.24
N ALA A 44 -11.03 -20.38 42.51
CA ALA A 44 -10.55 -20.64 43.86
C ALA A 44 -10.73 -19.43 44.79
N ALA A 45 -10.45 -18.21 44.32
CA ALA A 45 -10.71 -16.97 45.07
C ALA A 45 -12.21 -16.77 45.38
N ALA A 46 -13.09 -17.10 44.44
CA ALA A 46 -14.53 -17.08 44.65
C ALA A 46 -14.97 -18.10 45.71
N ALA A 47 -14.44 -19.33 45.65
CA ALA A 47 -14.73 -20.37 46.63
C ALA A 47 -14.25 -20.01 48.05
N ILE A 48 -13.08 -19.36 48.18
CA ILE A 48 -12.61 -18.81 49.46
C ILE A 48 -13.60 -17.77 49.98
N SER A 49 -14.02 -16.82 49.14
CA SER A 49 -14.98 -15.77 49.54
C SER A 49 -16.33 -16.36 49.98
N ALA A 50 -16.80 -17.41 49.31
CA ALA A 50 -18.01 -18.12 49.72
C ALA A 50 -17.84 -18.83 51.08
N CYS A 51 -16.70 -19.50 51.29
CA CYS A 51 -16.39 -20.12 52.58
C CYS A 51 -16.32 -19.09 53.71
N GLU A 52 -15.70 -17.93 53.48
CA GLU A 52 -15.64 -16.82 54.43
C GLU A 52 -17.02 -16.31 54.81
N LEU A 53 -17.87 -16.10 53.81
CA LEU A 53 -19.24 -15.65 54.04
C LEU A 53 -20.02 -16.66 54.89
N TRP A 54 -19.85 -17.95 54.62
CA TRP A 54 -20.47 -19.01 55.43
C TRP A 54 -19.89 -19.09 56.84
N MET A 55 -18.59 -18.85 57.01
CA MET A 55 -17.94 -18.82 58.32
C MET A 55 -18.46 -17.66 59.18
N ILE A 56 -18.63 -16.47 58.59
CA ILE A 56 -19.16 -15.29 59.28
C ILE A 56 -20.55 -15.58 59.88
N HIS A 57 -21.37 -16.35 59.17
CA HIS A 57 -22.75 -16.69 59.56
C HIS A 57 -22.88 -18.04 60.29
N ALA A 58 -21.77 -18.71 60.60
CA ALA A 58 -21.81 -20.02 61.25
C ALA A 58 -22.35 -19.91 62.68
N ARG A 59 -23.32 -20.75 63.03
CA ARG A 59 -23.98 -20.70 64.36
C ARG A 59 -23.46 -21.73 65.35
N THR A 60 -22.71 -22.73 64.87
CA THR A 60 -22.19 -23.83 65.68
C THR A 60 -20.71 -24.06 65.42
N VAL A 61 -20.00 -24.50 66.46
CA VAL A 61 -18.57 -24.86 66.40
C VAL A 61 -18.31 -25.89 65.29
N GLU A 62 -19.17 -26.91 65.18
CA GLU A 62 -19.06 -27.96 64.16
C GLU A 62 -19.14 -27.40 62.73
N GLN A 63 -20.09 -26.50 62.47
CA GLN A 63 -20.24 -25.87 61.16
C GLN A 63 -19.01 -25.02 60.82
N TYR A 64 -18.53 -24.24 61.78
CA TYR A 64 -17.34 -23.40 61.59
C TYR A 64 -16.09 -24.26 61.33
N GLN A 65 -15.91 -25.34 62.10
CA GLN A 65 -14.80 -26.27 61.94
C GLN A 65 -14.79 -26.93 60.55
N LEU A 66 -15.96 -27.35 60.05
CA LEU A 66 -16.09 -27.91 58.71
C LEU A 66 -15.64 -26.90 57.65
N LEU A 67 -16.08 -25.64 57.75
CA LEU A 67 -15.72 -24.59 56.80
C LEU A 67 -14.22 -24.25 56.85
N VAL A 68 -13.62 -24.15 58.04
CA VAL A 68 -12.18 -23.96 58.22
C VAL A 68 -11.38 -25.12 57.64
N ARG A 69 -11.91 -26.35 57.66
CA ARG A 69 -11.24 -27.49 57.04
C ARG A 69 -11.28 -27.41 55.51
N TRP A 70 -12.46 -27.11 54.95
CA TRP A 70 -12.67 -27.13 53.50
C TRP A 70 -12.08 -25.92 52.77
N ILE A 71 -11.91 -24.76 53.43
CA ILE A 71 -11.28 -23.57 52.82
C ILE A 71 -9.81 -23.81 52.42
N HIS A 72 -9.13 -24.82 52.98
CA HIS A 72 -7.78 -25.20 52.57
C HIS A 72 -7.71 -25.73 51.14
N LEU A 73 -8.77 -26.37 50.62
CA LEU A 73 -8.80 -26.87 49.25
C LEU A 73 -8.75 -25.74 48.21
N PRO A 74 -9.66 -24.74 48.22
CA PRO A 74 -9.54 -23.62 47.29
C PRO A 74 -8.31 -22.76 47.58
N THR A 75 -7.83 -22.65 48.83
CA THR A 75 -6.55 -21.98 49.12
C THR A 75 -5.36 -22.69 48.47
N TRP A 76 -5.36 -24.02 48.45
CA TRP A 76 -4.38 -24.83 47.76
C TRP A 76 -4.44 -24.60 46.24
N VAL A 77 -5.64 -24.74 45.63
CA VAL A 77 -5.83 -24.48 44.19
C VAL A 77 -5.32 -23.09 43.83
N LEU A 78 -5.75 -22.07 44.57
CA LEU A 78 -5.38 -20.68 44.35
C LEU A 78 -3.87 -20.48 44.40
N THR A 79 -3.20 -21.02 45.42
CA THR A 79 -1.75 -20.82 45.58
C THR A 79 -0.98 -21.50 44.43
N LEU A 80 -1.37 -22.73 44.06
CA LEU A 80 -0.71 -23.45 42.97
C LEU A 80 -0.94 -22.76 41.62
N SER A 81 -2.18 -22.41 41.31
CA SER A 81 -2.53 -21.76 40.05
C SER A 81 -1.90 -20.37 39.96
N PHE A 82 -1.82 -19.65 41.07
CA PHE A 82 -1.15 -18.36 41.11
C PHE A 82 0.37 -18.44 40.81
N VAL A 83 1.09 -19.35 41.46
CA VAL A 83 2.52 -19.57 41.17
C VAL A 83 2.72 -20.06 39.73
N ALA A 84 1.85 -20.94 39.24
CA ALA A 84 1.86 -21.38 37.86
C ALA A 84 1.63 -20.21 36.88
N PHE A 85 0.71 -19.29 37.20
CA PHE A 85 0.45 -18.11 36.39
C PHE A 85 1.70 -17.24 36.26
N VAL A 86 2.38 -16.94 37.38
CA VAL A 86 3.61 -16.13 37.38
C VAL A 86 4.70 -16.79 36.52
N ARG A 87 4.83 -18.12 36.58
CA ARG A 87 5.82 -18.84 35.78
C ARG A 87 5.46 -18.92 34.29
N LEU A 88 4.19 -19.11 33.95
CA LEU A 88 3.73 -19.30 32.58
C LEU A 88 3.52 -17.98 31.83
N TYR A 89 2.98 -16.96 32.50
CA TYR A 89 2.62 -15.69 31.90
C TYR A 89 3.74 -14.65 32.06
N LEU A 90 4.31 -14.49 33.26
CA LEU A 90 5.40 -13.54 33.48
C LEU A 90 6.78 -14.13 33.16
N HIS A 91 6.89 -15.44 32.96
CA HIS A 91 8.19 -16.13 32.81
C HIS A 91 9.18 -15.75 33.93
N ALA A 92 8.66 -15.61 35.15
CA ALA A 92 9.40 -15.16 36.33
C ALA A 92 9.24 -16.13 37.51
N GLY A 93 10.08 -15.93 38.52
CA GLY A 93 10.10 -16.73 39.74
C GLY A 93 10.96 -17.98 39.60
N ARG A 94 11.89 -18.17 40.55
CA ARG A 94 12.79 -19.32 40.56
C ARG A 94 12.02 -20.64 40.69
N ALA A 95 12.42 -21.63 39.89
CA ALA A 95 11.75 -22.94 39.84
C ALA A 95 11.76 -23.67 41.21
N TRP A 96 12.85 -23.59 41.96
CA TRP A 96 12.95 -24.25 43.27
C TRP A 96 11.98 -23.63 44.30
N LEU A 97 11.75 -22.30 44.26
CA LEU A 97 10.76 -21.65 45.12
C LEU A 97 9.35 -22.14 44.78
N ALA A 98 9.02 -22.23 43.50
CA ALA A 98 7.73 -22.74 43.04
C ALA A 98 7.50 -24.20 43.51
N TRP A 99 8.47 -25.09 43.32
CA TRP A 99 8.38 -26.47 43.80
C TRP A 99 8.30 -26.57 45.32
N SER A 100 9.00 -25.71 46.05
CA SER A 100 8.92 -25.65 47.51
C SER A 100 7.51 -25.23 47.98
N ILE A 101 6.92 -24.23 47.33
CA ILE A 101 5.53 -23.81 47.61
C ILE A 101 4.55 -24.95 47.28
N TYR A 102 4.72 -25.62 46.13
CA TYR A 102 3.86 -26.72 45.73
C TYR A 102 3.91 -27.89 46.70
N GLY A 103 5.12 -28.32 47.09
CA GLY A 103 5.33 -29.39 48.05
C GLY A 103 4.75 -29.03 49.41
N LEU A 104 5.10 -27.86 49.94
CA LEU A 104 4.66 -27.42 51.26
C LEU A 104 3.13 -27.23 51.32
N ARG A 105 2.52 -26.58 50.33
CA ARG A 105 1.05 -26.42 50.29
C ARG A 105 0.32 -27.74 50.17
N THR A 106 0.85 -28.68 49.40
CA THR A 106 0.27 -30.03 49.29
C THR A 106 0.39 -30.80 50.60
N LEU A 107 1.54 -30.70 51.27
CA LEU A 107 1.73 -31.28 52.61
C LEU A 107 0.75 -30.69 53.62
N ILE A 108 0.58 -29.36 53.65
CA ILE A 108 -0.39 -28.69 54.52
C ILE A 108 -1.81 -29.19 54.27
N LEU A 109 -2.21 -29.33 53.00
CA LEU A 109 -3.53 -29.86 52.64
C LEU A 109 -3.71 -31.29 53.16
N ILE A 110 -2.72 -32.17 52.93
CA ILE A 110 -2.74 -33.55 53.41
C ILE A 110 -2.86 -33.58 54.94
N LEU A 111 -2.00 -32.86 55.66
CA LEU A 111 -2.02 -32.79 57.12
C LEU A 111 -3.36 -32.26 57.66
N ASN A 112 -3.95 -31.25 57.00
CA ASN A 112 -5.24 -30.71 57.37
C ASN A 112 -6.37 -31.75 57.31
N PHE A 113 -6.30 -32.74 56.41
CA PHE A 113 -7.29 -33.82 56.36
C PHE A 113 -6.93 -35.04 57.21
N ILE A 114 -5.66 -35.19 57.61
CA ILE A 114 -5.23 -36.24 58.55
C ILE A 114 -5.59 -35.86 59.99
N PHE A 115 -5.39 -34.60 60.40
CA PHE A 115 -5.72 -34.16 61.76
C PHE A 115 -7.24 -34.03 61.98
N PRO A 116 -7.79 -34.49 63.12
CA PRO A 116 -9.24 -34.49 63.37
C PRO A 116 -9.89 -33.09 63.32
N LEU A 117 -9.18 -32.08 63.83
CA LEU A 117 -9.64 -30.69 63.96
C LEU A 117 -8.94 -29.74 62.96
N GLY A 118 -8.15 -30.29 62.04
CA GLY A 118 -7.38 -29.55 61.04
C GLY A 118 -6.02 -29.03 61.55
N ILE A 119 -5.30 -28.32 60.68
CA ILE A 119 -3.93 -27.84 60.96
C ILE A 119 -3.90 -26.51 61.75
N ASN A 120 -5.02 -25.81 61.85
CA ASN A 120 -5.08 -24.46 62.43
C ASN A 120 -5.37 -24.46 63.94
N PHE A 121 -6.21 -25.37 64.43
CA PHE A 121 -6.66 -25.42 65.83
C PHE A 121 -6.49 -26.83 66.40
N ASN A 122 -6.02 -26.91 67.64
CA ASN A 122 -6.01 -28.15 68.43
C ASN A 122 -7.39 -28.43 69.03
N THR A 123 -8.12 -27.38 69.41
CA THR A 123 -9.53 -27.42 69.86
C THR A 123 -10.17 -26.08 69.53
N ILE A 124 -11.43 -26.09 69.08
CA ILE A 124 -12.28 -24.91 68.99
C ILE A 124 -13.30 -25.05 70.13
N THR A 125 -13.17 -24.22 71.16
CA THR A 125 -13.99 -24.31 72.38
C THR A 125 -15.31 -23.58 72.23
N ASP A 126 -15.32 -22.48 71.47
CA ASP A 126 -16.52 -21.66 71.27
C ASP A 126 -16.43 -20.82 69.99
N ILE A 127 -17.54 -20.21 69.59
CA ILE A 127 -17.60 -19.17 68.57
C ILE A 127 -18.03 -17.87 69.23
N ARG A 128 -17.12 -16.90 69.26
CA ARG A 128 -17.43 -15.56 69.72
C ARG A 128 -18.20 -14.84 68.62
N HIS A 129 -19.39 -14.38 68.98
CA HIS A 129 -20.20 -13.51 68.15
C HIS A 129 -19.99 -12.07 68.62
N PHE A 130 -19.52 -11.19 67.74
CA PHE A 130 -19.36 -9.77 68.05
C PHE A 130 -19.90 -8.88 66.93
N SER A 131 -20.25 -7.64 67.26
CA SER A 131 -20.72 -6.67 66.28
C SER A 131 -19.53 -6.08 65.52
N TRP A 132 -19.47 -6.35 64.22
CA TRP A 132 -18.50 -5.79 63.30
C TRP A 132 -19.24 -5.11 62.14
N ALA A 133 -18.93 -3.83 61.91
CA ALA A 133 -19.62 -3.01 60.91
C ALA A 133 -21.16 -3.00 61.04
N GLY A 134 -21.69 -3.13 62.26
CA GLY A 134 -23.12 -3.12 62.54
C GLY A 134 -23.82 -4.47 62.40
N GLU A 135 -23.08 -5.56 62.16
CA GLU A 135 -23.62 -6.91 61.99
C GLU A 135 -22.89 -7.92 62.89
N MET A 136 -23.60 -8.97 63.31
CA MET A 136 -23.00 -10.01 64.14
C MET A 136 -22.15 -10.95 63.28
N VAL A 137 -20.86 -11.02 63.59
CA VAL A 137 -19.89 -11.89 62.91
C VAL A 137 -19.31 -12.92 63.87
N SER A 138 -18.94 -14.07 63.31
CA SER A 138 -18.48 -15.25 64.04
C SER A 138 -16.97 -15.43 63.92
N VAL A 139 -16.27 -15.50 65.05
CA VAL A 139 -14.82 -15.75 65.14
C VAL A 139 -14.55 -16.92 66.09
N PRO A 140 -13.62 -17.84 65.75
CA PRO A 140 -13.36 -19.03 66.53
C PRO A 140 -12.59 -18.65 67.79
N VAL A 141 -12.97 -19.24 68.91
CA VAL A 141 -12.20 -19.22 70.15
C VAL A 141 -11.68 -20.63 70.38
N GLY A 142 -10.37 -20.78 70.43
CA GLY A 142 -9.75 -22.10 70.51
C GLY A 142 -8.25 -22.03 70.74
N VAL A 143 -7.64 -23.20 70.96
CA VAL A 143 -6.19 -23.32 71.12
C VAL A 143 -5.56 -23.51 69.74
N PRO A 144 -4.68 -22.61 69.27
CA PRO A 144 -3.98 -22.77 68.00
C PRO A 144 -3.15 -24.05 67.97
N ASN A 145 -3.10 -24.71 66.81
CA ASN A 145 -2.23 -25.85 66.60
C ASN A 145 -0.81 -25.38 66.20
N GLN A 146 0.23 -25.93 66.84
CA GLN A 146 1.62 -25.60 66.52
C GLN A 146 2.01 -25.94 65.08
N TRP A 147 1.37 -26.95 64.48
CA TRP A 147 1.55 -27.28 63.06
C TRP A 147 1.06 -26.16 62.12
N GLY A 148 0.25 -25.23 62.62
CA GLY A 148 -0.15 -24.00 61.91
C GLY A 148 1.03 -23.11 61.50
N LEU A 149 2.21 -23.29 62.11
CA LEU A 149 3.46 -22.63 61.68
C LEU A 149 3.83 -23.00 60.23
N LEU A 150 3.49 -24.20 59.75
CA LEU A 150 3.74 -24.59 58.35
C LEU A 150 2.98 -23.69 57.37
N SER A 151 1.73 -23.31 57.72
CA SER A 151 0.94 -22.36 56.93
C SER A 151 1.59 -20.98 56.86
N GLN A 152 2.24 -20.53 57.95
CA GLN A 152 2.96 -19.27 58.00
C GLN A 152 4.25 -19.32 57.17
N VAL A 153 5.02 -20.42 57.24
CA VAL A 153 6.19 -20.64 56.39
C VAL A 153 5.78 -20.64 54.91
N SER A 154 4.63 -21.22 54.57
CA SER A 154 4.13 -21.18 53.21
C SER A 154 3.74 -19.78 52.72
N LEU A 155 3.19 -18.92 53.59
CA LEU A 155 2.93 -17.52 53.25
C LEU A 155 4.24 -16.75 53.06
N LEU A 156 5.25 -17.01 53.89
CA LEU A 156 6.58 -16.43 53.73
C LEU A 156 7.24 -16.84 52.42
N LEU A 157 7.18 -18.12 52.05
CA LEU A 157 7.68 -18.59 50.76
C LEU A 157 6.95 -17.92 49.58
N LEU A 158 5.63 -17.73 49.70
CA LEU A 158 4.84 -17.05 48.67
C LEU A 158 5.23 -15.57 48.55
N LEU A 159 5.50 -14.89 49.67
CA LEU A 159 6.00 -13.52 49.69
C LEU A 159 7.39 -13.44 49.01
N VAL A 160 8.32 -14.31 49.40
CA VAL A 160 9.67 -14.37 48.82
C VAL A 160 9.61 -14.65 47.32
N PHE A 161 8.78 -15.59 46.89
CA PHE A 161 8.55 -15.87 45.47
C PHE A 161 7.97 -14.66 44.73
N SER A 162 7.02 -13.95 45.34
CA SER A 162 6.40 -12.76 44.74
C SER A 162 7.41 -11.63 44.57
N VAL A 163 8.27 -11.41 45.56
CA VAL A 163 9.37 -10.43 45.50
C VAL A 163 10.40 -10.82 44.45
N ASP A 164 10.86 -12.09 44.42
CA ASP A 164 11.79 -12.60 43.41
C ASP A 164 11.23 -12.46 41.99
N ALA A 165 9.95 -12.80 41.80
CA ALA A 165 9.28 -12.64 40.52
C ALA A 165 9.16 -11.16 40.11
N ALA A 166 8.76 -10.27 41.02
CA ALA A 166 8.67 -8.84 40.77
C ALA A 166 10.03 -8.25 40.36
N ILE A 167 11.09 -8.53 41.13
CA ILE A 167 12.46 -8.08 40.82
C ILE A 167 12.90 -8.62 39.45
N SER A 168 12.58 -9.88 39.13
CA SER A 168 12.93 -10.50 37.85
C SER A 168 12.21 -9.84 36.67
N VAL A 169 10.93 -9.48 36.81
CA VAL A 169 10.18 -8.72 35.79
C VAL A 169 10.74 -7.29 35.65
N TRP A 170 11.06 -6.64 36.77
CA TRP A 170 11.64 -5.30 36.78
C TRP A 170 12.98 -5.22 36.04
N ARG A 171 13.88 -6.18 36.29
CA ARG A 171 15.19 -6.26 35.64
C ARG A 171 15.12 -6.47 34.13
N ARG A 172 14.02 -7.04 33.62
CA ARG A 172 13.77 -7.20 32.17
C ARG A 172 13.23 -5.93 31.50
N GLY A 173 12.99 -4.86 32.26
CA GLY A 173 12.47 -3.59 31.74
C GLY A 173 10.94 -3.48 31.76
N GLU A 174 10.22 -4.54 32.14
CA GLU A 174 8.75 -4.59 32.21
C GLU A 174 8.20 -3.95 33.50
N ARG A 175 8.57 -2.68 33.76
CA ARG A 175 8.27 -1.98 35.03
C ARG A 175 6.78 -1.97 35.40
N ARG A 176 5.91 -1.76 34.42
CA ARG A 176 4.45 -1.72 34.64
C ARG A 176 3.92 -3.06 35.17
N ARG A 177 4.27 -4.18 34.54
CA ARG A 177 3.86 -5.53 34.96
C ARG A 177 4.44 -5.90 36.31
N SER A 178 5.68 -5.50 36.59
CA SER A 178 6.30 -5.67 37.91
C SER A 178 5.54 -4.91 39.00
N LEU A 179 5.09 -3.69 38.74
CA LEU A 179 4.36 -2.89 39.73
C LEU A 179 2.93 -3.38 39.92
N LEU A 180 2.20 -3.62 38.83
CA LEU A 180 0.80 -4.03 38.90
C LEU A 180 0.65 -5.45 39.43
N ILE A 181 1.26 -6.43 38.75
CA ILE A 181 1.15 -7.83 39.19
C ILE A 181 2.07 -8.04 40.38
N GLY A 182 3.38 -7.82 40.24
CA GLY A 182 4.31 -8.05 41.36
C GLY A 182 3.96 -7.27 42.64
N GLY A 183 3.53 -6.01 42.53
CA GLY A 183 3.09 -5.21 43.68
C GLY A 183 1.79 -5.72 44.32
N SER A 184 0.76 -6.04 43.52
CA SER A 184 -0.49 -6.61 44.06
C SER A 184 -0.25 -7.96 44.73
N MET A 185 0.66 -8.78 44.19
CA MET A 185 1.05 -10.06 44.76
C MET A 185 1.72 -9.92 46.12
N ILE A 186 2.70 -9.01 46.23
CA ILE A 186 3.39 -8.72 47.48
C ILE A 186 2.39 -8.17 48.51
N PHE A 187 1.53 -7.24 48.10
CA PHE A 187 0.49 -6.67 48.95
C PHE A 187 -0.48 -7.76 49.45
N GLY A 188 -0.97 -8.63 48.57
CA GLY A 188 -1.85 -9.74 48.92
C GLY A 188 -1.18 -10.73 49.87
N ALA A 189 0.08 -11.08 49.63
CA ALA A 189 0.85 -11.96 50.51
C ALA A 189 1.03 -11.35 51.91
N ILE A 190 1.34 -10.05 52.01
CA ILE A 190 1.42 -9.32 53.28
C ILE A 190 0.05 -9.30 53.98
N LEU A 191 -1.02 -8.96 53.26
CA LEU A 191 -2.36 -8.86 53.84
C LEU A 191 -2.91 -10.22 54.30
N ALA A 192 -2.48 -11.32 53.68
CA ALA A 192 -2.81 -12.69 54.11
C ALA A 192 -2.28 -13.05 55.51
N TRP A 193 -1.32 -12.30 56.07
CA TRP A 193 -0.89 -12.48 57.48
C TRP A 193 -1.98 -12.13 58.50
N HIS A 194 -3.10 -11.50 58.11
CA HIS A 194 -4.22 -11.34 59.04
C HIS A 194 -4.78 -12.69 59.52
N VAL A 195 -4.71 -13.75 58.70
CA VAL A 195 -5.24 -15.08 59.04
C VAL A 195 -4.57 -15.66 60.29
N PRO A 196 -3.22 -15.80 60.37
CA PRO A 196 -2.59 -16.23 61.60
C PRO A 196 -2.83 -15.25 62.76
N LEU A 197 -2.90 -13.93 62.54
CA LEU A 197 -3.20 -12.98 63.62
C LEU A 197 -4.57 -13.22 64.26
N VAL A 198 -5.58 -13.56 63.45
CA VAL A 198 -6.92 -13.94 63.94
C VAL A 198 -6.89 -15.31 64.64
N ILE A 199 -6.23 -16.31 64.06
CA ILE A 199 -6.11 -17.65 64.66
C ILE A 199 -5.45 -17.60 66.05
N TRP A 200 -4.43 -16.76 66.21
CA TRP A 200 -3.71 -16.58 67.47
C TRP A 200 -4.42 -15.63 68.45
N GLY A 201 -5.59 -15.10 68.09
CA GLY A 201 -6.38 -14.21 68.94
C GLY A 201 -5.77 -12.81 69.14
N VAL A 202 -4.83 -12.39 68.27
CA VAL A 202 -4.20 -11.07 68.35
C VAL A 202 -5.12 -9.98 67.81
N VAL A 203 -5.93 -10.31 66.79
CA VAL A 203 -6.86 -9.39 66.14
C VAL A 203 -8.23 -10.03 66.02
N GLU A 204 -9.28 -9.27 66.32
CA GLU A 204 -10.69 -9.72 66.21
C GLU A 204 -11.35 -9.14 64.96
N VAL A 205 -11.14 -9.82 63.83
CA VAL A 205 -11.77 -9.50 62.54
C VAL A 205 -12.20 -10.80 61.86
N PRO A 206 -13.28 -10.78 61.04
CA PRO A 206 -13.61 -11.94 60.22
C PRO A 206 -12.49 -12.24 59.23
N PHE A 207 -12.41 -13.48 58.74
CA PHE A 207 -11.49 -13.80 57.64
C PHE A 207 -11.94 -13.08 56.35
N PHE A 208 -11.00 -12.41 55.68
CA PHE A 208 -11.21 -11.68 54.43
C PHE A 208 -10.11 -11.98 53.38
N LEU A 209 -9.51 -13.17 53.47
CA LEU A 209 -8.56 -13.73 52.50
C LEU A 209 -9.09 -13.62 51.06
N GLY A 210 -10.40 -13.78 50.83
CA GLY A 210 -11.03 -13.60 49.52
C GLY A 210 -10.69 -12.24 48.89
N PHE A 211 -10.77 -11.15 49.66
CA PHE A 211 -10.46 -9.79 49.18
C PHE A 211 -8.98 -9.56 48.92
N THR A 212 -8.10 -10.21 49.71
CA THR A 212 -6.65 -10.11 49.51
C THR A 212 -6.24 -10.61 48.13
N TYR A 213 -6.90 -11.66 47.65
CA TYR A 213 -6.61 -12.25 46.35
C TYR A 213 -7.43 -11.67 45.20
N THR A 214 -8.60 -11.07 45.46
CA THR A 214 -9.33 -10.34 44.41
C THR A 214 -8.50 -9.23 43.80
N ALA A 215 -7.74 -8.48 44.60
CA ALA A 215 -6.85 -7.44 44.07
C ALA A 215 -5.81 -8.01 43.09
N VAL A 216 -5.26 -9.18 43.43
CA VAL A 216 -4.29 -9.90 42.61
C VAL A 216 -4.94 -10.44 41.33
N VAL A 217 -6.10 -11.09 41.45
CA VAL A 217 -6.88 -11.59 40.32
C VAL A 217 -7.31 -10.45 39.40
N ALA A 218 -7.69 -9.29 39.93
CA ALA A 218 -8.04 -8.11 39.15
C ALA A 218 -6.82 -7.53 38.40
N ALA A 219 -5.66 -7.45 39.04
CA ALA A 219 -4.43 -7.01 38.39
C ALA A 219 -4.00 -7.97 37.26
N MET A 220 -4.08 -9.27 37.51
CA MET A 220 -3.83 -10.31 36.50
C MET A 220 -4.83 -10.24 35.33
N ALA A 221 -6.12 -10.08 35.63
CA ALA A 221 -7.18 -9.94 34.63
C ALA A 221 -6.99 -8.70 33.76
N TYR A 222 -6.58 -7.59 34.36
CA TYR A 222 -6.34 -6.34 33.64
C TYR A 222 -5.19 -6.49 32.63
N GLU A 223 -4.07 -7.10 33.03
CA GLU A 223 -2.93 -7.32 32.13
C GLU A 223 -3.29 -8.28 30.99
N LEU A 224 -3.95 -9.40 31.29
CA LEU A 224 -4.44 -10.34 30.26
C LEU A 224 -5.41 -9.67 29.27
N SER A 225 -6.35 -8.86 29.78
CA SER A 225 -7.30 -8.11 28.94
C SER A 225 -6.57 -7.11 28.07
N SER A 226 -5.55 -6.43 28.61
CA SER A 226 -4.76 -5.45 27.88
C SER A 226 -3.93 -6.08 26.77
N ASP A 227 -3.37 -7.27 26.99
CA ASP A 227 -2.64 -8.03 25.99
C ASP A 227 -3.57 -8.50 24.88
N MET A 228 -4.74 -9.02 25.23
CA MET A 228 -5.75 -9.44 24.25
C MET A 228 -6.24 -8.26 23.41
N ALA A 229 -6.49 -7.10 24.02
CA ALA A 229 -6.88 -5.89 23.29
C ALA A 229 -5.76 -5.34 22.39
N ARG A 230 -4.49 -5.49 22.79
CA ARG A 230 -3.33 -5.15 21.95
C ARG A 230 -3.22 -6.10 20.76
N ALA A 231 -3.33 -7.41 20.98
CA ALA A 231 -3.30 -8.41 19.93
C ALA A 231 -4.44 -8.21 18.92
N ALA A 232 -5.66 -7.94 19.40
CA ALA A 232 -6.81 -7.65 18.54
C ALA A 232 -6.59 -6.36 17.71
N ARG A 233 -6.04 -5.30 18.30
CA ARG A 233 -5.70 -4.06 17.58
C ARG A 233 -4.65 -4.28 16.51
N LEU A 234 -3.57 -4.99 16.82
CA LEU A 234 -2.51 -5.30 15.86
C LEU A 234 -3.04 -6.14 14.69
N THR A 235 -3.88 -7.13 14.99
CA THR A 235 -4.52 -7.95 13.93
C THR A 235 -5.41 -7.09 13.05
N HIS A 236 -6.21 -6.20 13.65
CA HIS A 236 -7.09 -5.30 12.91
C HIS A 236 -6.33 -4.25 12.09
N GLU A 237 -5.25 -3.67 12.64
CA GLU A 237 -4.36 -2.76 11.92
C GLU A 237 -3.67 -3.46 10.75
N LEU A 238 -3.25 -4.71 10.93
CA LEU A 238 -2.69 -5.53 9.87
C LEU A 238 -3.73 -5.79 8.76
N GLU A 239 -4.95 -6.18 9.11
CA GLU A 239 -6.05 -6.38 8.15
C GLU A 239 -6.38 -5.09 7.37
N ILE A 240 -6.42 -3.94 8.05
CA ILE A 240 -6.66 -2.65 7.41
C ILE A 240 -5.49 -2.29 6.48
N SER A 241 -4.26 -2.47 6.94
CA SER A 241 -3.05 -2.20 6.15
C SER A 241 -3.02 -3.08 4.91
N GLU A 242 -3.30 -4.38 5.05
CA GLU A 242 -3.39 -5.34 3.94
C GLU A 242 -4.49 -4.95 2.94
N LYS A 243 -5.69 -4.58 3.42
CA LYS A 243 -6.77 -4.10 2.54
C LYS A 243 -6.40 -2.83 1.78
N ARG A 244 -5.79 -1.85 2.46
CA ARG A 244 -5.32 -0.60 1.83
C ARG A 244 -4.23 -0.87 0.80
N PHE A 245 -3.33 -1.78 1.11
CA PHE A 245 -2.24 -2.19 0.23
C PHE A 245 -2.78 -2.88 -1.03
N ASN A 246 -3.68 -3.85 -0.87
CA ASN A 246 -4.33 -4.52 -2.00
C ASN A 246 -5.12 -3.53 -2.86
N LEU A 247 -5.87 -2.60 -2.25
CA LEU A 247 -6.61 -1.58 -3.00
C LEU A 247 -5.70 -0.63 -3.79
N ALA A 248 -4.56 -0.21 -3.21
CA ALA A 248 -3.58 0.61 -3.90
C ALA A 248 -2.93 -0.13 -5.07
N ALA A 249 -2.58 -1.40 -4.89
CA ALA A 249 -2.06 -2.26 -5.96
C ALA A 249 -3.08 -2.44 -7.09
N ASP A 250 -4.34 -2.73 -6.74
CA ASP A 250 -5.43 -2.92 -7.71
C ASP A 250 -5.72 -1.65 -8.51
N SER A 251 -5.75 -0.48 -7.85
CA SER A 251 -5.98 0.82 -8.50
C SER A 251 -4.86 1.19 -9.48
N ALA A 252 -3.64 0.72 -9.24
CA ALA A 252 -2.49 0.91 -10.12
C ALA A 252 -2.35 -0.17 -11.20
N ASN A 253 -3.30 -1.13 -11.29
CA ASN A 253 -3.21 -2.33 -12.13
C ASN A 253 -1.87 -3.09 -11.92
N LEU A 254 -1.40 -3.11 -10.67
CA LEU A 254 -0.17 -3.80 -10.27
C LEU A 254 -0.52 -5.17 -9.68
N GLY A 255 -0.02 -6.24 -10.31
CA GLY A 255 -0.01 -7.57 -9.72
C GLY A 255 1.30 -7.79 -8.97
N MET A 256 1.28 -7.87 -7.64
CA MET A 256 2.47 -8.25 -6.88
C MET A 256 2.60 -9.76 -6.82
N TRP A 257 3.83 -10.23 -6.73
CA TRP A 257 4.13 -11.64 -6.66
C TRP A 257 5.37 -11.89 -5.81
N GLU A 258 5.35 -12.98 -5.05
CA GLU A 258 6.47 -13.47 -4.24
C GLU A 258 6.61 -14.96 -4.53
N TRP A 259 7.79 -15.38 -4.94
CA TRP A 259 8.12 -16.79 -5.15
C TRP A 259 9.08 -17.24 -4.06
N ASP A 260 8.64 -18.18 -3.22
CA ASP A 260 9.49 -18.94 -2.31
C ASP A 260 10.19 -20.05 -3.11
N LEU A 261 11.50 -19.89 -3.33
CA LEU A 261 12.30 -20.77 -4.18
C LEU A 261 12.55 -22.14 -3.54
N GLU A 262 12.48 -22.25 -2.21
CA GLU A 262 12.70 -23.52 -1.51
C GLU A 262 11.45 -24.40 -1.55
N ARG A 263 10.28 -23.77 -1.43
CA ARG A 263 8.99 -24.46 -1.42
C ARG A 263 8.36 -24.57 -2.80
N ASP A 264 8.89 -23.85 -3.79
CA ASP A 264 8.25 -23.62 -5.09
C ASP A 264 6.80 -23.14 -4.93
N GLU A 265 6.60 -22.14 -4.08
CA GLU A 265 5.30 -21.57 -3.78
C GLU A 265 5.26 -20.10 -4.17
N ILE A 266 4.31 -19.75 -5.03
CA ILE A 266 4.12 -18.39 -5.51
C ILE A 266 2.87 -17.80 -4.88
N TRP A 267 3.06 -16.70 -4.16
CA TRP A 267 1.99 -15.82 -3.75
C TRP A 267 1.81 -14.72 -4.79
N VAL A 268 0.56 -14.37 -5.10
CA VAL A 268 0.18 -13.27 -6.00
C VAL A 268 -0.96 -12.49 -5.36
N THR A 269 -1.09 -11.20 -5.69
CA THR A 269 -2.21 -10.40 -5.21
C THR A 269 -3.56 -11.02 -5.62
N PRO A 270 -4.61 -10.90 -4.78
CA PRO A 270 -5.91 -11.53 -5.04
C PRO A 270 -6.50 -11.17 -6.41
N ALA A 271 -6.42 -9.91 -6.84
CA ALA A 271 -6.91 -9.48 -8.14
C ALA A 271 -6.14 -10.14 -9.30
N ARG A 272 -4.81 -10.25 -9.18
CA ARG A 272 -3.97 -10.92 -10.19
C ARG A 272 -4.25 -12.42 -10.24
N ARG A 273 -4.45 -13.04 -9.08
CA ARG A 273 -4.83 -14.45 -8.96
C ARG A 273 -6.15 -14.75 -9.67
N ALA A 274 -7.14 -13.88 -9.46
CA ALA A 274 -8.44 -13.97 -10.13
C ALA A 274 -8.33 -13.76 -11.65
N GLN A 275 -7.53 -12.78 -12.10
CA GLN A 275 -7.27 -12.52 -13.51
C GLN A 275 -6.64 -13.73 -14.22
N LEU A 276 -5.72 -14.42 -13.55
CA LEU A 276 -5.07 -15.64 -14.05
C LEU A 276 -6.00 -16.88 -14.05
N GLY A 277 -7.21 -16.78 -13.48
CA GLY A 277 -8.13 -17.91 -13.33
C GLY A 277 -7.61 -19.00 -12.41
N LEU A 278 -6.71 -18.66 -11.48
CA LEU A 278 -6.17 -19.61 -10.51
C LEU A 278 -7.12 -19.75 -9.30
N PRO A 279 -7.18 -20.93 -8.66
CA PRO A 279 -8.04 -21.15 -7.49
C PRO A 279 -7.76 -20.12 -6.40
N VAL A 280 -8.76 -19.59 -5.70
CA VAL A 280 -8.60 -18.53 -4.67
C VAL A 280 -7.65 -18.95 -3.53
N SER A 281 -7.62 -20.24 -3.21
CA SER A 281 -6.74 -20.84 -2.21
C SER A 281 -5.97 -22.02 -2.81
N GLY A 282 -4.84 -22.36 -2.18
CA GLY A 282 -3.94 -23.42 -2.64
C GLY A 282 -2.59 -22.89 -3.11
N LYS A 283 -1.63 -23.80 -3.19
CA LYS A 283 -0.27 -23.53 -3.68
C LYS A 283 -0.31 -23.23 -5.17
N ILE A 284 0.39 -22.19 -5.61
CA ILE A 284 0.65 -21.90 -7.02
C ILE A 284 2.12 -22.23 -7.25
N THR A 285 2.41 -23.14 -8.17
CA THR A 285 3.78 -23.45 -8.57
C THR A 285 4.23 -22.54 -9.71
N PHE A 286 5.54 -22.52 -9.97
CA PHE A 286 6.06 -21.83 -11.16
C PHE A 286 5.44 -22.36 -12.46
N GLU A 287 5.24 -23.67 -12.57
CA GLU A 287 4.63 -24.30 -13.74
C GLU A 287 3.15 -23.93 -13.92
N ASP A 288 2.40 -23.73 -12.83
CA ASP A 288 1.03 -23.23 -12.92
C ASP A 288 0.98 -21.82 -13.53
N LEU A 289 1.93 -20.96 -13.19
CA LEU A 289 2.01 -19.58 -13.67
C LEU A 289 2.48 -19.49 -15.12
N ILE A 290 3.55 -20.21 -15.48
CA ILE A 290 4.10 -20.21 -16.85
C ILE A 290 3.11 -20.80 -17.86
N SER A 291 2.24 -21.73 -17.42
CA SER A 291 1.16 -22.28 -18.25
C SER A 291 0.15 -21.22 -18.72
N ARG A 292 0.03 -20.09 -18.00
CA ARG A 292 -0.82 -18.94 -18.33
C ARG A 292 -0.14 -17.91 -19.22
N TRP A 293 1.13 -18.09 -19.56
CA TRP A 293 1.83 -17.23 -20.52
C TRP A 293 1.71 -17.79 -21.93
N HIS A 294 1.81 -16.90 -22.92
CA HIS A 294 1.78 -17.25 -24.34
C HIS A 294 2.93 -18.22 -24.67
N ALA A 295 2.65 -19.24 -25.48
CA ALA A 295 3.58 -20.35 -25.74
C ALA A 295 4.98 -19.89 -26.17
N ASP A 296 5.05 -18.93 -27.10
CA ASP A 296 6.33 -18.38 -27.61
C ASP A 296 7.17 -17.68 -26.54
N ASP A 297 6.55 -17.16 -25.49
CA ASP A 297 7.23 -16.31 -24.49
C ASP A 297 7.70 -17.13 -23.27
N ARG A 298 7.15 -18.34 -23.05
CA ARG A 298 7.41 -19.17 -21.85
C ARG A 298 8.89 -19.43 -21.62
N GLU A 299 9.59 -19.93 -22.64
CA GLU A 299 10.99 -20.33 -22.50
C GLU A 299 11.91 -19.13 -22.25
N LYS A 300 11.64 -18.01 -22.92
CA LYS A 300 12.37 -16.77 -22.72
C LYS A 300 12.23 -16.24 -21.30
N VAL A 301 11.01 -16.25 -20.75
CA VAL A 301 10.78 -15.76 -19.39
C VAL A 301 11.37 -16.71 -18.35
N ARG A 302 11.30 -18.01 -18.57
CA ARG A 302 11.97 -19.02 -17.71
C ARG A 302 13.47 -18.77 -17.63
N GLN A 303 14.13 -18.57 -18.76
CA GLN A 303 15.56 -18.26 -18.81
C GLN A 303 15.88 -16.97 -18.06
N ALA A 304 15.14 -15.89 -18.32
CA ALA A 304 15.34 -14.61 -17.63
C ALA A 304 15.16 -14.72 -16.10
N MET A 305 14.21 -15.53 -15.62
CA MET A 305 14.06 -15.78 -14.18
C MET A 305 15.22 -16.59 -13.60
N ASN A 306 15.63 -17.67 -14.27
CA ASN A 306 16.76 -18.49 -13.83
C ASN A 306 18.06 -17.66 -13.77
N GLU A 307 18.32 -16.85 -14.79
CA GLU A 307 19.46 -15.94 -14.82
C GLU A 307 19.43 -14.93 -13.66
N ALA A 308 18.26 -14.38 -13.33
CA ALA A 308 18.12 -13.47 -12.20
C ALA A 308 18.44 -14.17 -10.88
N ILE A 309 17.91 -15.39 -10.68
CA ILE A 309 18.14 -16.22 -9.48
C ILE A 309 19.61 -16.60 -9.34
N GLU A 310 20.24 -17.10 -10.40
CA GLU A 310 21.64 -17.57 -10.37
C GLU A 310 22.63 -16.43 -10.16
N ASN A 311 22.37 -15.26 -10.77
CA ASN A 311 23.29 -14.12 -10.70
C ASN A 311 22.95 -13.13 -9.58
N GLY A 312 21.86 -13.34 -8.84
CA GLY A 312 21.36 -12.41 -7.82
C GLY A 312 21.03 -11.02 -8.36
N LYS A 313 20.56 -10.93 -9.62
CA LYS A 313 20.26 -9.68 -10.31
C LYS A 313 18.76 -9.39 -10.31
N ASP A 314 18.42 -8.13 -10.61
CA ASP A 314 17.03 -7.73 -10.84
C ASP A 314 16.46 -8.46 -12.06
N TYR A 315 15.33 -9.13 -11.87
CA TYR A 315 14.53 -9.73 -12.92
C TYR A 315 13.71 -8.65 -13.62
N GLN A 316 13.76 -8.61 -14.95
CA GLN A 316 12.85 -7.80 -15.76
C GLN A 316 12.49 -8.53 -17.06
N ALA A 317 11.20 -8.67 -17.33
CA ALA A 317 10.72 -9.24 -18.59
C ALA A 317 9.41 -8.60 -19.05
N GLU A 318 9.26 -8.46 -20.38
CA GLU A 318 7.98 -8.16 -21.03
C GLU A 318 7.50 -9.41 -21.77
N PHE A 319 6.29 -9.86 -21.48
CA PHE A 319 5.72 -11.07 -22.08
C PHE A 319 4.20 -10.98 -22.20
N ARG A 320 3.63 -11.84 -23.05
CA ARG A 320 2.19 -11.97 -23.23
C ARG A 320 1.62 -12.99 -22.26
N MET A 321 0.63 -12.57 -21.50
CA MET A 321 -0.16 -13.40 -20.62
C MET A 321 -1.54 -13.66 -21.26
N VAL A 322 -2.06 -14.86 -21.07
CA VAL A 322 -3.39 -15.29 -21.52
C VAL A 322 -4.25 -15.52 -20.27
N PRO A 323 -5.10 -14.55 -19.87
CA PRO A 323 -6.04 -14.70 -18.77
C PRO A 323 -7.10 -15.77 -19.07
N ALA A 324 -7.94 -16.08 -18.08
CA ALA A 324 -9.01 -17.06 -18.24
C ALA A 324 -10.05 -16.70 -19.33
N ASP A 325 -10.15 -15.42 -19.69
CA ASP A 325 -11.02 -14.92 -20.76
C ASP A 325 -10.46 -15.18 -22.17
N GLY A 326 -9.23 -15.69 -22.29
CA GLY A 326 -8.56 -15.96 -23.57
C GLY A 326 -8.00 -14.72 -24.28
N SER A 327 -8.14 -13.52 -23.70
CA SER A 327 -7.52 -12.31 -24.25
C SER A 327 -5.99 -12.39 -24.16
N VAL A 328 -5.27 -11.62 -24.99
CA VAL A 328 -3.81 -11.51 -24.88
C VAL A 328 -3.48 -10.17 -24.24
N ARG A 329 -2.80 -10.20 -23.10
CA ARG A 329 -2.36 -9.00 -22.39
C ARG A 329 -0.85 -8.93 -22.30
N TRP A 330 -0.29 -7.76 -22.56
CA TRP A 330 1.13 -7.51 -22.36
C TRP A 330 1.42 -7.16 -20.91
N VAL A 331 2.40 -7.85 -20.33
CA VAL A 331 2.79 -7.69 -18.93
C VAL A 331 4.26 -7.33 -18.87
N CYS A 332 4.61 -6.29 -18.12
CA CYS A 332 5.98 -6.02 -17.70
C CYS A 332 6.13 -6.49 -16.26
N ALA A 333 6.93 -7.53 -16.03
CA ALA A 333 7.27 -7.99 -14.70
C ALA A 333 8.67 -7.50 -14.31
N ARG A 334 8.81 -7.04 -13.06
CA ARG A 334 10.08 -6.66 -12.45
C ARG A 334 10.16 -7.26 -11.05
N GLY A 335 11.31 -7.78 -10.66
CA GLY A 335 11.50 -8.35 -9.33
C GLY A 335 12.96 -8.34 -8.91
N ALA A 336 13.19 -8.53 -7.62
CA ALA A 336 14.51 -8.63 -7.02
C ALA A 336 14.64 -9.91 -6.20
N VAL A 337 15.80 -10.55 -6.31
CA VAL A 337 16.13 -11.76 -5.54
C VAL A 337 16.52 -11.36 -4.13
N GLN A 338 15.92 -12.01 -3.14
CA GLN A 338 16.33 -11.94 -1.74
C GLN A 338 17.15 -13.17 -1.40
N VAL A 339 18.36 -12.94 -0.90
CA VAL A 339 19.29 -13.99 -0.46
C VAL A 339 19.25 -14.17 1.05
N ASP A 340 19.63 -15.35 1.51
CA ASP A 340 19.81 -15.65 2.94
C ASP A 340 21.18 -15.18 3.48
N ASP A 341 21.42 -15.41 4.77
CA ASP A 341 22.67 -15.06 5.47
C ASP A 341 23.91 -15.78 4.89
N HIS A 342 23.73 -16.80 4.05
CA HIS A 342 24.77 -17.57 3.38
C HIS A 342 24.91 -17.21 1.88
N GLY A 343 24.15 -16.21 1.40
CA GLY A 343 24.16 -15.76 0.01
C GLY A 343 23.35 -16.63 -0.95
N LYS A 344 22.56 -17.58 -0.45
CA LYS A 344 21.70 -18.43 -1.28
C LYS A 344 20.37 -17.72 -1.58
N PRO A 345 19.90 -17.70 -2.85
CA PRO A 345 18.58 -17.19 -3.20
C PRO A 345 17.47 -17.92 -2.44
N LYS A 346 16.63 -17.17 -1.71
CA LYS A 346 15.51 -17.71 -0.94
C LYS A 346 14.17 -17.31 -1.53
N ARG A 347 14.05 -16.06 -1.99
CA ARG A 347 12.81 -15.53 -2.54
C ARG A 347 13.06 -14.66 -3.75
N LEU A 348 12.10 -14.61 -4.66
CA LEU A 348 12.04 -13.63 -5.73
C LEU A 348 10.72 -12.85 -5.59
N THR A 349 10.82 -11.56 -5.28
CA THR A 349 9.65 -10.69 -5.05
C THR A 349 9.59 -9.61 -6.12
N GLY A 350 8.39 -9.31 -6.62
CA GLY A 350 8.25 -8.35 -7.68
C GLY A 350 6.84 -7.81 -7.91
N ILE A 351 6.75 -6.98 -8.92
CA ILE A 351 5.53 -6.40 -9.47
C ILE A 351 5.35 -6.85 -10.92
N SER A 352 4.11 -6.86 -11.37
CA SER A 352 3.73 -7.05 -12.76
C SER A 352 2.74 -5.96 -13.12
N LEU A 353 3.01 -5.25 -14.21
CA LEU A 353 2.18 -4.16 -14.70
C LEU A 353 1.57 -4.55 -16.04
N ASP A 354 0.27 -4.31 -16.22
CA ASP A 354 -0.37 -4.42 -17.52
C ASP A 354 0.08 -3.26 -18.41
N ILE A 355 0.85 -3.57 -19.45
CA ILE A 355 1.37 -2.61 -20.43
C ILE A 355 0.65 -2.72 -21.78
N THR A 356 -0.50 -3.40 -21.84
CA THR A 356 -1.31 -3.53 -23.06
C THR A 356 -1.69 -2.16 -23.64
N PRO A 357 -2.19 -1.19 -22.86
CA PRO A 357 -2.52 0.13 -23.40
C PRO A 357 -1.31 0.85 -24.01
N ARG A 358 -0.12 0.65 -23.42
CA ARG A 358 1.13 1.21 -23.95
C ARG A 358 1.51 0.58 -25.29
N LYS A 359 1.40 -0.75 -25.41
CA LYS A 359 1.71 -1.46 -26.66
C LYS A 359 0.70 -1.14 -27.77
N GLU A 360 -0.58 -1.02 -27.43
CA GLU A 360 -1.63 -0.60 -28.38
C GLU A 360 -1.39 0.83 -28.89
N ALA A 361 -1.02 1.76 -27.99
CA ALA A 361 -0.65 3.12 -28.38
C ALA A 361 0.61 3.16 -29.27
N GLU A 362 1.61 2.33 -28.98
CA GLU A 362 2.83 2.24 -29.79
C GLU A 362 2.54 1.70 -31.20
N VAL A 363 1.68 0.67 -31.31
CA VAL A 363 1.23 0.13 -32.60
C VAL A 363 0.44 1.17 -33.37
N LEU A 364 -0.52 1.85 -32.73
CA LEU A 364 -1.32 2.90 -33.36
C LEU A 364 -0.45 4.06 -33.87
N ALA A 365 0.49 4.52 -33.04
CA ALA A 365 1.42 5.57 -33.42
C ALA A 365 2.28 5.17 -34.62
N ARG A 366 2.74 3.91 -34.66
CA ARG A 366 3.50 3.37 -35.79
C ARG A 366 2.64 3.31 -37.06
N THR A 367 1.42 2.81 -37.00
CA THR A 367 0.53 2.75 -38.16
C THR A 367 0.19 4.15 -38.68
N GLN A 368 -0.06 5.11 -37.79
CA GLN A 368 -0.28 6.51 -38.17
C GLN A 368 0.96 7.14 -38.82
N HIS A 369 2.15 6.85 -38.30
CA HIS A 369 3.39 7.34 -38.90
C HIS A 369 3.61 6.76 -40.31
N GLU A 370 3.36 5.47 -40.50
CA GLU A 370 3.46 4.81 -41.81
C GLU A 370 2.42 5.36 -42.81
N GLU A 371 1.19 5.67 -42.38
CA GLU A 371 0.18 6.33 -43.21
C GLU A 371 0.56 7.77 -43.58
N LEU A 372 1.09 8.54 -42.63
CA LEU A 372 1.55 9.91 -42.86
C LEU A 372 2.72 9.95 -43.86
N GLU A 373 3.69 9.04 -43.76
CA GLU A 373 4.78 8.97 -44.73
C GLU A 373 4.28 8.62 -46.13
N LYS A 374 3.31 7.70 -46.27
CA LYS A 374 2.68 7.39 -47.57
C LYS A 374 1.97 8.62 -48.15
N LEU A 375 1.17 9.33 -47.35
CA LEU A 375 0.49 10.56 -47.77
C LEU A 375 1.49 11.66 -48.16
N ARG A 376 2.59 11.80 -47.40
CA ARG A 376 3.65 12.76 -47.69
C ARG A 376 4.30 12.45 -49.03
N GLN A 377 4.65 11.20 -49.31
CA GLN A 377 5.19 10.79 -50.60
C GLN A 377 4.24 11.09 -51.77
N GLN A 378 2.95 10.76 -51.62
CA GLN A 378 1.93 11.05 -52.64
C GLN A 378 1.81 12.56 -52.92
N ARG A 379 1.80 13.39 -51.87
CA ARG A 379 1.70 14.85 -52.03
C ARG A 379 2.94 15.45 -52.66
N THR A 380 4.12 14.94 -52.32
CA THR A 380 5.39 15.40 -52.91
C THR A 380 5.41 15.11 -54.41
N ALA A 381 5.03 13.89 -54.83
CA ALA A 381 4.94 13.53 -56.24
C ALA A 381 3.90 14.37 -57.03
N LEU A 382 2.77 14.70 -56.41
CA LEU A 382 1.75 15.57 -57.03
C LEU A 382 2.27 17.00 -57.21
N LEU A 383 2.95 17.55 -56.19
CA LEU A 383 3.57 18.88 -56.27
C LEU A 383 4.68 18.92 -57.33
N GLU A 384 5.53 17.89 -57.42
CA GLU A 384 6.54 17.79 -58.48
C GLU A 384 5.91 17.80 -59.87
N LYS A 385 4.79 17.09 -60.04
CA LYS A 385 4.03 17.11 -61.30
C LYS A 385 3.45 18.49 -61.60
N GLU A 386 2.86 19.17 -60.61
CA GLU A 386 2.29 20.51 -60.79
C GLU A 386 3.39 21.55 -61.11
N VAL A 387 4.55 21.46 -60.44
CA VAL A 387 5.71 22.32 -60.72
C VAL A 387 6.27 22.06 -62.12
N ALA A 388 6.38 20.80 -62.54
CA ALA A 388 6.83 20.45 -63.89
C ALA A 388 5.86 20.94 -64.97
N GLU A 389 4.55 20.86 -64.71
CA GLU A 389 3.50 21.36 -65.60
C GLU A 389 3.52 22.89 -65.70
N ARG A 390 3.63 23.61 -64.58
CA ARG A 390 3.80 25.08 -64.59
C ARG A 390 5.04 25.50 -65.35
N ALA A 391 6.20 24.87 -65.10
CA ALA A 391 7.45 25.19 -65.80
C ALA A 391 7.40 24.87 -67.30
N ARG A 392 6.51 23.96 -67.74
CA ARG A 392 6.25 23.71 -69.16
C ARG A 392 5.38 24.82 -69.76
N LEU A 393 4.28 25.17 -69.10
CA LEU A 393 3.38 26.23 -69.54
C LEU A 393 4.09 27.58 -69.61
N GLU A 394 4.92 27.93 -68.62
CA GLU A 394 5.72 29.16 -68.62
C GLU A 394 6.66 29.22 -69.84
N ARG A 395 7.34 28.12 -70.16
CA ARG A 395 8.20 28.04 -71.35
C ARG A 395 7.41 28.23 -72.65
N GLU A 396 6.26 27.59 -72.77
CA GLU A 396 5.40 27.70 -73.94
C GLU A 396 4.87 29.13 -74.15
N VAL A 397 4.51 29.81 -73.06
CA VAL A 397 4.09 31.23 -73.08
C VAL A 397 5.25 32.13 -73.51
N ILE A 398 6.46 31.93 -72.95
CA ILE A 398 7.64 32.71 -73.34
C ILE A 398 7.95 32.51 -74.83
N GLU A 399 7.99 31.27 -75.32
CA GLU A 399 8.24 30.98 -76.74
C GLU A 399 7.17 31.57 -77.67
N SER A 400 5.89 31.52 -77.26
CA SER A 400 4.80 32.15 -78.02
C SER A 400 4.95 33.68 -78.08
N CYS A 401 5.28 34.31 -76.94
CA CYS A 401 5.49 35.75 -76.86
C CYS A 401 6.68 36.20 -77.72
N THR A 402 7.82 35.50 -77.65
CA THR A 402 9.00 35.80 -78.47
C THR A 402 8.72 35.63 -79.97
N ARG A 403 7.93 34.62 -80.37
CA ARG A 403 7.51 34.46 -81.77
C ARG A 403 6.67 35.64 -82.25
N GLU A 404 5.68 36.06 -81.45
CA GLU A 404 4.82 37.18 -81.83
C GLU A 404 5.58 38.51 -81.85
N GLN A 405 6.51 38.73 -80.91
CA GLN A 405 7.39 39.90 -80.93
C GLN A 405 8.22 39.98 -82.21
N ARG A 406 8.85 38.88 -82.62
CA ARG A 406 9.60 38.84 -83.89
C ARG A 406 8.69 39.14 -85.08
N ARG A 407 7.49 38.55 -85.12
CA ARG A 407 6.53 38.81 -86.19
C ARG A 407 6.15 40.30 -86.27
N ILE A 408 5.84 40.92 -85.13
CA ILE A 408 5.52 42.37 -85.06
C ILE A 408 6.71 43.20 -85.53
N ALA A 409 7.94 42.87 -85.10
CA ALA A 409 9.13 43.58 -85.53
C ALA A 409 9.33 43.51 -87.05
N TYR A 410 9.16 42.32 -87.65
CA TYR A 410 9.19 42.13 -89.10
C TYR A 410 8.12 42.98 -89.82
N ASP A 411 6.85 42.90 -89.41
CA ASP A 411 5.76 43.68 -90.03
C ASP A 411 5.98 45.19 -89.92
N LEU A 412 6.53 45.65 -88.79
CA LEU A 412 6.84 47.05 -88.55
C LEU A 412 8.01 47.54 -89.43
N HIS A 413 9.06 46.73 -89.58
CA HIS A 413 10.22 47.06 -90.40
C HIS A 413 9.88 47.05 -91.90
N ASP A 414 9.29 45.96 -92.38
CA ASP A 414 9.07 45.71 -93.80
C ASP A 414 7.80 46.37 -94.33
N GLY A 415 6.72 46.41 -93.55
CA GLY A 415 5.49 47.07 -93.95
C GLY A 415 5.57 48.58 -93.73
N VAL A 416 5.37 48.99 -92.48
CA VAL A 416 5.22 50.41 -92.12
C VAL A 416 6.50 51.19 -92.42
N GLY A 417 7.66 50.64 -92.06
CA GLY A 417 8.95 51.29 -92.23
C GLY A 417 9.29 51.57 -93.70
N GLN A 418 9.10 50.60 -94.60
CA GLN A 418 9.36 50.78 -96.02
C GLN A 418 8.35 51.73 -96.68
N HIS A 419 7.06 51.63 -96.33
CA HIS A 419 6.03 52.54 -96.85
C HIS A 419 6.29 54.00 -96.48
N LEU A 420 6.69 54.28 -95.23
CA LEU A 420 7.03 55.64 -94.78
C LEU A 420 8.23 56.23 -95.52
N VAL A 421 9.24 55.41 -95.84
CA VAL A 421 10.38 55.83 -96.67
C VAL A 421 9.93 56.13 -98.10
N GLY A 422 9.05 55.30 -98.67
CA GLY A 422 8.47 55.55 -99.99
C GLY A 422 7.68 56.86 -100.03
N ILE A 423 6.89 57.14 -98.99
CA ILE A 423 6.16 58.41 -98.83
C ILE A 423 7.14 59.58 -98.73
N ALA A 424 8.19 59.47 -97.92
CA ALA A 424 9.21 60.51 -97.78
C ALA A 424 9.92 60.81 -99.11
N LEU A 425 10.26 59.78 -99.90
CA LEU A 425 10.91 59.94 -101.20
C LEU A 425 9.97 60.63 -102.21
N SER A 426 8.71 60.21 -102.23
CA SER A 426 7.68 60.77 -103.12
C SER A 426 7.36 62.23 -102.79
N ALA A 427 7.24 62.55 -101.49
CA ALA A 427 7.04 63.91 -101.03
C ALA A 427 8.26 64.81 -101.31
N LYS A 428 9.48 64.25 -101.29
CA LYS A 428 10.71 65.00 -101.60
C LYS A 428 10.82 65.32 -103.10
N LEU A 429 10.47 64.37 -103.96
CA LEU A 429 10.31 64.62 -105.40
C LEU A 429 9.26 65.71 -105.67
N LEU A 430 8.15 65.67 -104.94
CA LEU A 430 7.09 66.70 -105.03
C LEU A 430 7.60 68.08 -104.58
N GLU A 431 8.34 68.15 -103.46
CA GLU A 431 9.00 69.37 -102.99
C GLU A 431 9.90 69.97 -104.08
N GLU A 432 10.80 69.16 -104.66
CA GLU A 432 11.75 69.60 -105.69
C GLU A 432 11.05 70.11 -106.96
N GLN A 433 9.93 69.49 -107.36
CA GLN A 433 9.15 69.93 -108.53
C GLN A 433 8.36 71.23 -108.28
N LEU A 434 7.86 71.45 -107.06
CA LEU A 434 7.01 72.60 -106.73
C LEU A 434 7.83 73.86 -106.37
N ARG A 435 9.05 73.67 -105.85
CA ARG A 435 9.96 74.74 -105.39
C ARG A 435 10.14 75.92 -106.37
N PRO A 436 10.22 75.71 -107.71
CA PRO A 436 10.40 76.80 -108.67
C PRO A 436 9.12 77.59 -109.00
N ARG A 437 7.93 77.05 -108.69
CA ARG A 437 6.63 77.59 -109.16
C ARG A 437 5.67 77.98 -108.05
N GLN A 438 5.70 77.28 -106.91
CA GLN A 438 4.77 77.46 -105.78
C GLN A 438 5.48 77.16 -104.46
N LEU A 439 6.02 78.21 -103.82
CA LEU A 439 6.80 78.10 -102.58
C LEU A 439 6.00 77.53 -101.39
N ASP A 440 4.73 77.93 -101.22
CA ASP A 440 3.89 77.51 -100.08
C ASP A 440 3.53 76.01 -100.14
N GLU A 441 3.35 75.44 -101.34
CA GLU A 441 3.10 74.00 -101.51
C GLU A 441 4.37 73.17 -101.37
N ALA A 442 5.53 73.70 -101.80
CA ALA A 442 6.81 73.06 -101.57
C ALA A 442 7.15 72.97 -100.07
N GLU A 443 6.80 73.97 -99.27
CA GLU A 443 7.01 73.95 -97.81
C GLU A 443 6.12 72.92 -97.09
N LYS A 444 4.88 72.73 -97.55
CA LYS A 444 3.99 71.64 -97.10
C LYS A 444 4.55 70.28 -97.47
N ALA A 445 5.07 70.10 -98.69
CA ALA A 445 5.73 68.86 -99.11
C ALA A 445 6.99 68.57 -98.27
N SER A 446 7.81 69.60 -97.97
CA SER A 446 8.98 69.48 -97.09
C SER A 446 8.60 69.06 -95.65
N THR A 447 7.46 69.55 -95.16
CA THR A 447 6.91 69.15 -93.86
C THR A 447 6.51 67.67 -93.86
N ILE A 448 5.88 67.18 -94.94
CA ILE A 448 5.55 65.76 -95.11
C ILE A 448 6.83 64.90 -95.16
N VAL A 449 7.90 65.36 -95.82
CA VAL A 449 9.20 64.67 -95.83
C VAL A 449 9.78 64.55 -94.43
N LYS A 450 9.74 65.63 -93.63
CA LYS A 450 10.23 65.60 -92.24
C LYS A 450 9.42 64.64 -91.37
N LEU A 451 8.09 64.72 -91.43
CA LEU A 451 7.20 63.84 -90.66
C LEU A 451 7.34 62.38 -91.06
N ALA A 452 7.42 62.08 -92.36
CA ALA A 452 7.57 60.71 -92.86
C ALA A 452 8.94 60.10 -92.51
N ASN A 453 10.02 60.89 -92.56
CA ASN A 453 11.35 60.42 -92.14
C ASN A 453 11.44 60.21 -90.62
N GLU A 454 10.84 61.11 -89.82
CA GLU A 454 10.82 60.93 -88.37
C GLU A 454 9.98 59.71 -87.99
N ALA A 455 8.80 59.54 -88.60
CA ALA A 455 7.99 58.34 -88.45
C ALA A 455 8.76 57.07 -88.84
N ALA A 456 9.42 57.05 -90.01
CA ALA A 456 10.22 55.90 -90.44
C ALA A 456 11.38 55.58 -89.47
N ARG A 457 12.01 56.60 -88.91
CA ARG A 457 13.07 56.46 -87.91
C ARG A 457 12.52 55.85 -86.62
N GLN A 458 11.39 56.34 -86.12
CA GLN A 458 10.72 55.80 -84.94
C GLN A 458 10.30 54.35 -85.15
N THR A 459 9.65 54.05 -86.27
CA THR A 459 9.25 52.69 -86.65
C THR A 459 10.43 51.71 -86.65
N ARG A 460 11.61 52.11 -87.14
CA ARG A 460 12.82 51.27 -87.10
C ARG A 460 13.41 51.11 -85.71
N LEU A 461 13.35 52.14 -84.87
CA LEU A 461 13.80 52.07 -83.48
C LEU A 461 12.91 51.13 -82.67
N THR A 462 11.59 51.22 -82.84
CA THR A 462 10.63 50.29 -82.21
C THR A 462 10.84 48.86 -82.68
N ALA A 463 11.04 48.62 -83.99
CA ALA A 463 11.30 47.29 -84.52
C ALA A 463 12.58 46.67 -83.92
N ARG A 464 13.65 47.45 -83.81
CA ARG A 464 14.92 46.99 -83.18
C ARG A 464 14.79 46.75 -81.68
N SER A 465 14.02 47.56 -80.96
CA SER A 465 13.75 47.32 -79.54
C SER A 465 12.96 46.03 -79.35
N LEU A 466 11.99 45.74 -80.22
CA LEU A 466 11.25 44.47 -80.21
C LEU A 466 12.13 43.24 -80.55
N GLU A 467 13.18 43.40 -81.36
CA GLU A 467 14.15 42.34 -81.66
C GLU A 467 15.22 42.16 -80.56
N GLY A 468 15.58 43.23 -79.85
CA GLY A 468 16.60 43.24 -78.82
C GLY A 468 16.09 43.07 -77.38
N ALA A 469 14.77 43.00 -77.18
CA ALA A 469 14.16 42.81 -75.87
C ALA A 469 14.30 41.36 -75.39
N ASP A 470 15.40 41.04 -74.71
CA ASP A 470 15.58 39.78 -73.96
C ASP A 470 14.68 39.70 -72.70
N GLY A 471 13.54 40.40 -72.64
CA GLY A 471 12.65 40.34 -71.48
C GLY A 471 11.35 41.14 -71.61
N ILE A 472 10.30 40.61 -70.96
CA ILE A 472 8.91 41.12 -70.92
C ILE A 472 8.81 42.58 -70.45
N GLY A 473 9.81 43.09 -69.72
CA GLY A 473 9.85 44.49 -69.24
C GLY A 473 9.94 45.54 -70.34
N ASP A 474 10.54 45.20 -71.49
CA ASP A 474 10.84 46.19 -72.54
C ASP A 474 9.66 46.42 -73.49
N LEU A 475 8.73 45.46 -73.60
CA LEU A 475 7.53 45.57 -74.45
C LEU A 475 6.57 46.66 -73.94
N LYS A 476 6.38 46.72 -72.62
CA LYS A 476 5.52 47.75 -72.00
C LYS A 476 6.10 49.14 -72.24
N THR A 477 7.42 49.29 -72.08
CA THR A 477 8.13 50.55 -72.31
C THR A 477 8.12 50.97 -73.78
N ALA A 478 8.28 50.03 -74.70
CA ALA A 478 8.21 50.28 -76.15
C ALA A 478 6.79 50.68 -76.62
N LEU A 479 5.74 50.05 -76.06
CA LEU A 479 4.34 50.39 -76.37
C LEU A 479 3.90 51.71 -75.72
N GLU A 480 4.33 52.00 -74.49
CA GLU A 480 4.07 53.29 -73.83
C GLU A 480 4.73 54.45 -74.59
N ALA A 481 5.94 54.26 -75.13
CA ALA A 481 6.61 55.25 -75.97
C ALA A 481 5.86 55.52 -77.29
N LEU A 482 5.17 54.52 -77.83
CA LEU A 482 4.32 54.64 -79.01
C LEU A 482 2.99 55.34 -78.70
N ALA A 483 2.39 55.08 -77.53
CA ALA A 483 1.12 55.67 -77.13
C ALA A 483 1.24 57.17 -76.76
N ILE A 484 2.35 57.58 -76.15
CA ILE A 484 2.57 58.98 -75.72
C ILE A 484 2.76 59.95 -76.91
N ASN A 485 3.17 59.46 -78.08
CA ASN A 485 3.45 60.31 -79.25
C ASN A 485 2.30 60.39 -80.27
N ILE A 486 1.19 59.69 -80.05
CA ILE A 486 -0.01 59.73 -80.91
C ILE A 486 -1.06 60.73 -80.35
N SER A 487 -0.91 61.19 -79.11
CA SER A 487 -1.64 62.32 -78.52
C SER A 487 -0.90 63.64 -78.73
#